data_AF-A0A067FJQ2-F1
#
_entry.id   AF-A0A067FJQ2-F1
#
_cell.length_a   1.000
_cell.length_b   1.000
_cell.length_c   1.000
_cell.angle_alpha   90.00
_cell.angle_beta   90.00
_cell.angle_gamma   90.00
#
_symmetry.space_group_name_H-M   'P 1'
#
loop_
_entity.id
_entity.type
_entity.pdbx_description
1 polymer ?
#
loop_
_entity_poly.entity_id
_entity_poly.type
_entity_poly.pdbx_seq_one_letter_code
_entity_poly.pdbx_strand_id
1 'polypeptide(L)'
;VVEFVKKNVGTYTPLLAGNSVYVDFMFLKKYMPDLASLFSHVLVDVSSIKALCMRWYPRDYRKVPSKEQKHRALDDIRESIMELKYYKENIFKTNLKK
;
A
#
# COMPACT_ATOMS: atom_id res chain seq x y z
N VAL A 1 18.50 -4.87 4.93
CA VAL A 1 17.04 -4.61 4.79
C VAL A 1 16.25 -5.09 6.00
N VAL A 2 16.37 -6.37 6.41
CA VAL A 2 15.68 -6.93 7.58
C VAL A 2 15.87 -6.07 8.84
N GLU A 3 17.10 -5.68 9.15
CA GLU A 3 17.40 -4.81 10.31
C GLU A 3 16.72 -3.44 10.21
N PHE A 4 16.71 -2.84 9.03
CA PHE A 4 16.02 -1.57 8.78
C PHE A 4 14.53 -1.71 9.06
N VAL A 5 13.89 -2.79 8.58
CA VAL A 5 12.47 -3.05 8.86
C VAL A 5 12.26 -3.25 10.35
N LYS A 6 13.01 -4.14 11.01
CA LYS A 6 12.91 -4.42 12.45
C LYS A 6 13.09 -3.17 13.32
N LYS A 7 13.95 -2.24 12.93
CA LYS A 7 14.16 -0.98 13.65
C LYS A 7 12.97 -0.01 13.55
N ASN A 8 12.20 -0.07 12.47
CA ASN A 8 11.12 0.88 12.18
C ASN A 8 9.71 0.31 12.43
N VAL A 9 9.56 -1.01 12.58
CA VAL A 9 8.30 -1.61 13.01
C VAL A 9 8.29 -1.74 14.53
N GLY A 10 7.14 -1.48 15.14
CA GLY A 10 6.98 -1.61 16.60
C GLY A 10 6.94 -3.06 17.05
N THR A 11 6.28 -3.31 18.18
CA THR A 11 6.13 -4.66 18.76
C THR A 11 5.08 -5.54 18.05
N TYR A 12 4.43 -5.03 17.00
CA TYR A 12 3.37 -5.72 16.27
C TYR A 12 3.88 -6.30 14.95
N THR A 13 3.18 -7.31 14.43
CA THR A 13 3.46 -7.87 13.09
C THR A 13 3.02 -6.88 12.00
N PRO A 14 3.94 -6.30 11.22
CA PRO A 14 3.59 -5.34 10.18
C PRO A 14 2.79 -5.97 9.04
N LEU A 15 1.93 -5.18 8.41
CA LEU A 15 1.30 -5.52 7.13
C LEU A 15 2.16 -4.97 5.99
N LEU A 16 2.39 -5.77 4.96
CA LEU A 16 3.02 -5.28 3.74
C LEU A 16 1.99 -4.51 2.91
N ALA A 17 2.38 -3.32 2.42
CA ALA A 17 1.48 -2.39 1.75
C ALA A 17 2.10 -1.83 0.46
N GLY A 18 1.25 -1.61 -0.55
CA GLY A 18 1.67 -1.08 -1.84
C GLY A 18 0.61 -1.34 -2.92
N ASN A 19 0.86 -0.87 -4.14
CA ASN A 19 0.04 -1.24 -5.29
C ASN A 19 0.42 -2.61 -5.82
N SER A 20 -0.56 -3.51 -5.98
CA SER A 20 -0.34 -4.86 -6.52
C SER A 20 0.68 -5.65 -5.70
N VAL A 21 0.74 -5.34 -4.40
CA VAL A 21 1.82 -5.75 -3.49
C VAL A 21 1.86 -7.26 -3.25
N TYR A 22 0.79 -7.97 -3.59
CA TYR A 22 0.79 -9.43 -3.59
C TYR A 22 1.90 -10.01 -4.48
N VAL A 23 2.14 -9.41 -5.65
CA VAL A 23 3.19 -9.86 -6.57
C VAL A 23 4.57 -9.69 -5.92
N ASP A 24 4.84 -8.52 -5.35
CA ASP A 24 6.08 -8.25 -4.62
C ASP A 24 6.27 -9.24 -3.46
N PHE A 25 5.20 -9.53 -2.70
CA PHE A 25 5.27 -10.46 -1.59
C PHE A 25 5.61 -11.88 -2.04
N MET A 26 5.12 -12.32 -3.19
CA MET A 26 5.47 -13.62 -3.77
C MET A 26 6.97 -13.69 -4.14
N PHE A 27 7.53 -12.60 -4.69
CA PHE A 27 8.97 -12.51 -4.93
C PHE A 27 9.76 -12.54 -3.62
N LEU A 28 9.32 -11.81 -2.60
CA LEU A 28 9.96 -11.85 -1.28
C LEU A 28 9.92 -13.25 -0.67
N LYS A 29 8.79 -13.95 -0.73
CA LYS A 29 8.69 -15.34 -0.21
C LYS A 29 9.67 -16.29 -0.87
N LYS A 30 9.90 -16.12 -2.18
CA LYS A 30 10.80 -16.99 -2.95
C LYS A 30 12.27 -16.65 -2.77
N TYR A 31 12.61 -15.37 -2.81
CA TYR A 31 14.01 -14.90 -2.92
C TYR A 31 14.54 -14.26 -1.63
N MET A 32 13.67 -13.84 -0.71
CA MET A 32 14.01 -13.18 0.55
C MET A 32 13.13 -13.69 1.72
N PRO A 33 13.12 -15.00 2.02
CA PRO A 33 12.17 -15.60 2.98
C PRO A 33 12.29 -15.01 4.39
N ASP A 34 13.50 -14.67 4.85
CA ASP A 34 13.71 -14.04 6.16
C ASP A 34 13.02 -12.68 6.26
N LEU A 35 13.03 -11.90 5.17
CA LEU A 35 12.32 -10.63 5.11
C LEU A 35 10.81 -10.85 5.02
N ALA A 36 10.36 -11.79 4.19
CA ALA A 36 8.94 -12.13 4.07
C ALA A 36 8.32 -12.60 5.39
N SER A 37 9.10 -13.32 6.22
CA SER A 37 8.67 -13.82 7.52
C SER A 37 8.30 -12.73 8.54
N LEU A 38 8.75 -11.49 8.32
CA LEU A 38 8.42 -10.37 9.19
C LEU A 38 6.97 -9.89 9.02
N PHE A 39 6.35 -10.15 7.87
CA PHE A 39 5.05 -9.60 7.52
C PHE A 39 3.91 -10.60 7.75
N SER A 40 2.72 -10.08 8.04
CA SER A 40 1.49 -10.89 8.05
C SER A 40 1.18 -11.45 6.65
N HIS A 41 0.40 -12.52 6.60
CA HIS A 41 -0.23 -12.99 5.35
C HIS A 41 -1.30 -12.03 4.84
N VAL A 42 -1.84 -11.17 5.71
CA VAL A 42 -2.77 -10.11 5.35
C VAL A 42 -1.99 -8.94 4.75
N LEU A 43 -2.43 -8.47 3.58
CA LEU A 43 -1.79 -7.41 2.82
C LEU A 43 -2.69 -6.17 2.74
N VAL A 44 -2.07 -4.99 2.65
CA VAL A 44 -2.77 -3.74 2.33
C VAL A 44 -2.50 -3.39 0.87
N ASP A 45 -3.32 -3.94 -0.03
CA ASP A 45 -3.18 -3.71 -1.46
C ASP A 45 -3.99 -2.48 -1.93
N VAL A 46 -3.27 -1.42 -2.29
CA VAL A 46 -3.84 -0.16 -2.76
C VAL A 46 -4.56 -0.35 -4.10
N SER A 47 -4.13 -1.30 -4.93
CA SER A 47 -4.77 -1.62 -6.21
C SER A 47 -6.16 -2.24 -6.02
N SER A 48 -6.37 -3.01 -4.95
CA SER A 48 -7.71 -3.49 -4.59
C SER A 48 -8.64 -2.33 -4.21
N ILE A 49 -8.14 -1.39 -3.40
CA ILE A 49 -8.91 -0.20 -3.01
C ILE A 49 -9.23 0.67 -4.23
N LYS A 50 -8.25 0.88 -5.11
CA LYS A 50 -8.42 1.58 -6.38
C LYS A 50 -9.55 0.97 -7.21
N ALA A 51 -9.56 -0.35 -7.36
CA ALA A 51 -10.57 -1.06 -8.13
C ALA A 51 -11.98 -0.85 -7.58
N LEU A 52 -12.13 -0.78 -6.25
CA LEU A 52 -13.40 -0.45 -5.60
C LEU A 52 -13.77 1.03 -5.79
N CYS A 53 -12.83 1.96 -5.57
CA CYS A 53 -13.05 3.39 -5.73
C CYS A 53 -13.49 3.75 -7.16
N MET A 54 -12.88 3.13 -8.17
CA MET A 54 -13.24 3.35 -9.57
C MET A 54 -14.69 2.92 -9.88
N ARG A 55 -15.21 1.88 -9.23
CA ARG A 55 -16.55 1.33 -9.46
C ARG A 55 -17.62 2.01 -8.60
N TRP A 56 -17.31 2.23 -7.33
CA TRP A 56 -18.26 2.71 -6.34
C TRP A 56 -18.28 4.24 -6.23
N TYR A 57 -17.16 4.90 -6.54
CA TYR A 57 -16.97 6.35 -6.40
C TYR A 57 -16.32 6.98 -7.65
N PRO A 58 -16.90 6.79 -8.85
CA PRO A 58 -16.27 7.18 -10.12
C PRO A 58 -16.01 8.69 -10.23
N ARG A 59 -16.79 9.54 -9.56
CA ARG A 59 -16.59 11.00 -9.57
C ARG A 59 -15.35 11.41 -8.77
N ASP A 60 -15.17 10.84 -7.58
CA ASP A 60 -14.04 11.14 -6.71
C ASP A 60 -12.76 10.46 -7.20
N TYR A 61 -12.89 9.28 -7.81
CA TYR A 61 -11.77 8.58 -8.45
C TYR A 61 -11.14 9.39 -9.59
N ARG A 62 -11.92 10.13 -10.39
CA ARG A 62 -11.38 10.97 -11.48
C ARG A 62 -10.47 12.10 -11.01
N LYS A 63 -10.53 12.45 -9.72
CA LYS A 63 -9.71 13.50 -9.11
C LYS A 63 -8.44 12.94 -8.42
N VAL A 64 -8.25 11.62 -8.43
CA VAL A 64 -7.02 10.99 -7.91
C VAL A 64 -5.83 11.52 -8.70
N PRO A 65 -4.73 11.95 -8.04
CA PRO A 65 -3.52 12.39 -8.73
C PRO A 65 -2.99 11.32 -9.68
N SER A 66 -2.57 11.76 -10.87
CA SER A 66 -1.89 10.88 -11.83
C SER A 66 -0.54 10.44 -11.28
N LYS A 67 -0.20 9.17 -11.48
CA LYS A 67 1.14 8.65 -11.22
C LYS A 67 2.11 9.14 -12.29
N GLU A 68 3.32 9.51 -11.89
CA GLU A 68 4.41 9.88 -12.79
C GLU A 68 5.05 8.64 -13.43
N GLN A 69 4.91 7.46 -12.80
CA GLN A 69 5.39 6.16 -13.31
C GLN A 69 6.88 6.17 -13.66
N LYS A 70 7.71 6.70 -12.76
CA LYS A 70 9.17 6.77 -12.96
C LYS A 70 9.86 5.39 -12.92
N HIS A 71 9.12 4.31 -12.65
CA HIS A 71 9.59 2.93 -12.60
C HIS A 71 10.81 2.73 -11.66
N ARG A 72 10.84 3.51 -10.58
CA ARG A 72 11.84 3.42 -9.52
C ARG A 72 11.12 3.01 -8.25
N ALA A 73 11.62 1.98 -7.58
CA ALA A 73 10.99 1.42 -6.40
C ALA A 73 10.61 2.46 -5.32
N LEU A 74 11.49 3.43 -5.05
CA LEU A 74 11.21 4.48 -4.05
C LEU A 74 10.08 5.41 -4.49
N ASP A 75 10.03 5.75 -5.78
CA ASP A 75 8.99 6.64 -6.32
C ASP A 75 7.66 5.89 -6.39
N ASP A 76 7.65 4.62 -6.83
CA ASP A 76 6.46 3.77 -6.86
C ASP A 76 5.85 3.56 -5.45
N ILE A 77 6.70 3.41 -4.43
CA ILE A 77 6.26 3.34 -3.02
C ILE A 77 5.62 4.68 -2.59
N ARG A 78 6.25 5.81 -2.90
CA ARG A 78 5.71 7.15 -2.57
C ARG A 78 4.38 7.39 -3.27
N GLU A 79 4.26 7.02 -4.54
CA GLU A 79 3.02 7.12 -5.30
C GLU A 79 1.91 6.25 -4.69
N SER A 80 2.24 5.03 -4.26
CA SER A 80 1.29 4.14 -3.58
C SER A 80 0.76 4.76 -2.27
N ILE A 81 1.65 5.37 -1.48
CA ILE A 81 1.29 6.07 -0.24
C ILE A 81 0.39 7.27 -0.54
N MET A 82 0.72 8.07 -1.55
CA MET A 82 -0.06 9.24 -1.94
C MET A 82 -1.45 8.87 -2.47
N GLU A 83 -1.55 7.81 -3.27
CA GLU A 83 -2.83 7.27 -3.77
C GLU A 83 -3.72 6.81 -2.61
N LEU A 84 -3.18 6.03 -1.66
CA LEU A 84 -3.94 5.58 -0.49
C LEU A 84 -4.35 6.74 0.42
N LYS A 85 -3.46 7.73 0.61
CA LYS A 85 -3.76 8.95 1.37
C LYS A 85 -4.94 9.69 0.75
N TYR A 86 -4.95 9.85 -0.58
CA TYR A 86 -6.06 10.46 -1.29
C TYR A 86 -7.38 9.72 -1.04
N TYR A 87 -7.40 8.38 -1.14
CA TYR A 87 -8.62 7.60 -0.86
C TYR A 87 -9.11 7.77 0.57
N LYS A 88 -8.18 7.79 1.54
CA LYS A 88 -8.49 8.02 2.95
C LYS A 88 -9.13 9.39 3.21
N GLU A 89 -8.65 10.43 2.53
CA GLU A 89 -9.10 11.81 2.78
C GLU A 89 -10.38 12.17 2.01
N ASN A 90 -10.60 11.57 0.83
CA ASN A 90 -11.64 12.03 -0.10
C ASN A 90 -12.77 11.01 -0.31
N ILE A 91 -12.55 9.72 -0.06
CA ILE A 91 -13.52 8.66 -0.37
C ILE A 91 -13.97 7.94 0.90
N PHE A 92 -13.05 7.54 1.75
CA PHE A 92 -13.40 6.85 2.98
C PHE A 92 -14.00 7.83 4.00
N LYS A 93 -15.20 7.52 4.50
CA LYS A 93 -15.86 8.30 5.54
C LYS A 93 -15.08 8.18 6.85
N THR A 94 -14.37 9.22 7.25
CA THR A 94 -13.88 9.33 8.62
C THR A 94 -15.04 9.71 9.54
N ASN A 95 -15.81 8.71 10.00
CA ASN A 95 -16.76 8.86 11.11
C ASN A 95 -16.04 8.96 12.47
N LEU A 96 -14.90 9.65 12.53
CA LEU A 96 -14.33 10.05 13.80
C LEU A 96 -15.17 11.22 14.28
N LYS A 97 -16.22 10.92 15.05
CA LYS A 97 -16.84 11.93 15.92
C LYS A 97 -15.70 12.53 16.74
N LYS A 98 -15.42 13.83 16.55
CA LYS A 98 -14.65 14.61 17.52
C LYS A 98 -15.43 14.69 18.82
#